data_AF-A0A3M1SCU5-F1
#
_entry.id   AF-A0A3M1SCU5-F1
#
_cell.length_a   1.000
_cell.length_b   1.000
_cell.length_c   1.000
_cell.angle_alpha   90.00
_cell.angle_beta   90.00
_cell.angle_gamma   90.00
#
_symmetry.space_group_name_H-M   'P 1'
#
loop_
_entity.id
_entity.type
_entity.pdbx_description
1 polymer ?
#
loop_
_entity_poly.entity_id
_entity_poly.type
_entity_poly.pdbx_seq_one_letter_code
_entity_poly.pdbx_strand_id
1 'polypeptide(L)'
;MIFGAAAFLLATLAGIIPVILHMINRQKAKELPFPTLRFLKISVQKTRRRRQIHDVLLMLLRMAVLILIAIGLAKPTVTKLRSLLGGTNTAVAIIVDNSASMAWEDQGGVRFQLAVSAAEQILDELADGDQVALWLT
;
A
#
# COMPACT_ATOMS: atom_id res chain seq x y z
N MET A 1 -10.48 3.01 6.44
CA MET A 1 -9.53 2.50 5.43
C MET A 1 -10.30 1.52 4.57
N ILE A 2 -10.53 1.82 3.30
CA ILE A 2 -11.32 0.98 2.41
C ILE A 2 -10.33 0.25 1.49
N PHE A 3 -10.05 -1.01 1.80
CA PHE A 3 -9.15 -1.82 0.98
C PHE A 3 -9.90 -2.29 -0.26
N GLY A 4 -9.45 -1.89 -1.44
CA GLY A 4 -10.10 -2.25 -2.72
C GLY A 4 -10.13 -3.76 -2.98
N ALA A 5 -9.28 -4.53 -2.30
CA ALA A 5 -9.35 -5.98 -2.26
C ALA A 5 -8.91 -6.51 -0.88
N ALA A 6 -9.84 -6.59 0.07
CA ALA A 6 -9.59 -7.10 1.42
C ALA A 6 -8.96 -8.51 1.44
N ALA A 7 -9.18 -9.33 0.40
CA ALA A 7 -8.56 -10.63 0.23
C ALA A 7 -7.02 -10.59 0.19
N PHE A 8 -6.41 -9.48 -0.27
CA PHE A 8 -4.95 -9.35 -0.31
C PHE A 8 -4.31 -9.12 1.08
N LEU A 9 -5.09 -8.79 2.11
CA LEU A 9 -4.58 -8.82 3.48
C LEU A 9 -4.17 -10.24 3.88
N LEU A 10 -4.82 -11.29 3.36
CA LEU A 10 -4.39 -12.66 3.61
C LEU A 10 -3.01 -12.96 3.00
N ALA A 11 -2.57 -12.20 1.98
CA ALA A 11 -1.24 -12.37 1.41
C ALA A 11 -0.13 -11.99 2.42
N THR A 12 -0.42 -11.20 3.47
CA THR A 12 0.57 -10.92 4.52
C THR A 12 0.92 -12.16 5.34
N LEU A 13 0.06 -13.19 5.38
CA LEU A 13 0.39 -14.49 5.98
C LEU A 13 1.55 -15.18 5.24
N ALA A 14 1.80 -14.87 3.97
CA ALA A 14 2.96 -15.41 3.25
C ALA A 14 4.30 -14.97 3.87
N GLY A 15 4.32 -13.86 4.63
CA GLY A 15 5.48 -13.44 5.41
C GLY A 15 5.86 -14.42 6.53
N ILE A 16 4.94 -15.31 6.94
CA ILE A 16 5.18 -16.35 7.95
C ILE A 16 6.00 -17.52 7.36
N ILE A 17 5.91 -17.76 6.05
CA ILE A 17 6.60 -18.87 5.36
C ILE A 17 8.12 -18.88 5.63
N PRO A 18 8.88 -17.78 5.45
CA PRO A 18 10.32 -17.78 5.77
C PRO A 18 10.63 -18.00 7.25
N VAL A 19 9.73 -17.63 8.17
CA VAL A 19 9.90 -17.89 9.61
C VAL A 19 9.81 -19.37 9.91
N ILE A 20 8.77 -20.02 9.38
CA ILE A 20 8.56 -21.46 9.55
C ILE A 20 9.73 -22.24 8.92
N LEU A 21 10.14 -21.87 7.70
CA LEU A 21 11.29 -22.47 7.05
C LEU A 21 12.59 -22.29 7.85
N HIS A 22 12.81 -21.13 8.47
CA HIS A 22 13.96 -20.92 9.35
C HIS A 22 13.92 -21.85 10.57
N MET A 23 12.76 -21.99 11.22
CA MET A 23 12.58 -22.86 12.38
C MET A 23 12.84 -24.33 12.05
N ILE A 24 12.38 -24.79 10.89
CA ILE A 24 12.62 -26.15 10.39
C ILE A 24 14.10 -26.35 10.04
N ASN A 25 14.74 -25.38 9.38
CA ASN A 25 16.14 -25.48 8.97
C ASN A 25 17.14 -25.32 10.13
N ARG A 26 16.66 -25.04 11.34
CA ARG A 26 17.45 -25.05 12.58
C ARG A 26 17.68 -26.46 13.14
N GLN A 27 17.33 -27.51 12.37
CA GLN A 27 17.72 -28.88 12.68
C GLN A 27 19.23 -28.95 12.91
N LYS A 28 19.59 -29.30 14.15
CA LYS A 28 20.95 -29.30 14.65
C LYS A 28 21.84 -30.15 13.73
N ALA A 29 22.90 -29.55 13.20
CA ALA A 29 23.96 -30.31 12.54
C ALA A 29 24.44 -31.41 13.50
N LYS A 30 24.38 -32.67 13.07
CA LYS A 30 24.89 -33.81 13.84
C LYS A 30 26.34 -33.51 14.25
N GLU A 31 26.58 -33.45 15.56
CA GLU A 31 27.93 -33.28 16.09
C GLU A 31 28.71 -34.57 15.82
N LEU A 32 29.53 -34.58 14.78
CA LEU A 32 30.47 -35.66 14.51
C LEU A 32 31.70 -35.46 15.42
N PRO A 33 32.02 -36.41 16.31
CA PRO A 33 33.19 -36.32 17.17
C PRO A 33 34.45 -36.60 16.35
N PHE A 34 35.01 -35.56 15.71
CA PHE A 34 36.32 -35.65 15.06
C PHE A 34 37.45 -35.22 16.03
N PRO A 35 38.37 -36.13 16.41
CA PRO A 35 39.38 -35.87 17.45
C PRO A 35 40.42 -34.79 17.10
N THR A 36 40.69 -34.56 15.82
CA THR A 36 41.75 -33.65 15.33
C THR A 36 41.37 -32.16 15.38
N LEU A 37 40.11 -31.81 15.62
CA LEU A 37 39.60 -30.43 15.54
C LEU A 37 39.59 -29.66 16.88
N ARG A 38 40.12 -30.24 17.96
CA ARG A 38 40.11 -29.60 19.30
C ARG A 38 40.83 -28.24 19.32
N PHE A 39 41.87 -28.06 18.49
CA PHE A 39 42.61 -26.80 18.34
C PHE A 39 41.90 -25.74 17.47
N LEU A 40 40.92 -26.12 16.65
CA LEU A 40 40.19 -25.19 15.76
C LEU A 40 38.93 -24.59 16.43
N LYS A 41 38.46 -25.17 17.53
CA LYS A 41 37.21 -24.78 18.23
C LYS A 41 37.17 -23.33 18.73
N ILE A 42 38.33 -22.74 19.05
CA ILE A 42 38.41 -21.37 19.62
C ILE A 42 38.02 -20.31 18.58
N SER A 43 38.40 -20.49 17.32
CA SER A 43 38.07 -19.55 16.23
C SER A 43 36.61 -19.70 15.74
N VAL A 44 36.08 -20.93 15.80
CA VAL A 44 34.70 -21.24 15.36
C VAL A 44 33.64 -20.55 16.24
N GLN A 45 33.88 -20.40 17.55
CA GLN A 45 32.89 -19.77 18.45
C GLN A 45 32.68 -18.28 18.15
N LYS A 46 33.74 -17.53 17.82
CA LYS A 46 33.64 -16.09 17.52
C LYS A 46 32.94 -15.85 16.18
N THR A 47 33.25 -16.69 15.17
CA THR A 47 32.61 -16.64 13.85
C THR A 47 31.14 -17.06 13.90
N ARG A 48 30.79 -18.05 14.75
CA ARG A 48 29.40 -18.52 14.92
C ARG A 48 28.45 -17.42 15.41
N ARG A 49 28.90 -16.57 16.33
CA ARG A 49 28.08 -15.47 16.88
C ARG A 49 27.81 -14.37 15.85
N ARG A 50 28.82 -14.00 15.05
CA ARG A 50 28.69 -13.00 13.98
C ARG A 50 27.79 -13.48 12.84
N ARG A 51 27.88 -14.78 12.51
CA ARG A 51 27.04 -15.43 11.50
C ARG A 51 25.56 -15.45 11.91
N GLN A 52 25.27 -15.74 13.18
CA GLN A 52 23.90 -15.70 13.71
C GLN A 52 23.26 -14.30 13.63
N ILE A 53 24.02 -13.23 13.89
CA ILE A 53 23.49 -11.85 13.81
C ILE A 53 23.17 -11.49 12.35
N HIS A 54 24.07 -11.83 11.42
CA HIS A 54 23.83 -11.61 9.99
C HIS A 54 22.65 -12.44 9.47
N ASP A 55 22.51 -13.70 9.91
CA ASP A 55 21.41 -14.57 9.51
C ASP A 55 20.05 -14.03 9.98
N VAL A 56 19.98 -13.48 11.20
CA VAL A 56 18.76 -12.83 11.72
C VAL A 56 18.44 -11.54 10.95
N LEU A 57 19.45 -10.72 10.65
CA LEU A 57 19.26 -9.49 9.88
C LEU A 57 18.78 -9.78 8.45
N LEU A 58 19.39 -10.77 7.77
CA LEU A 58 18.98 -11.21 6.43
C LEU A 58 17.57 -11.80 6.43
N MET A 59 17.20 -12.51 7.50
CA MET A 59 15.85 -13.02 7.69
C MET A 59 14.83 -11.89 7.82
N LEU A 60 15.11 -10.88 8.66
CA LEU A 60 14.25 -9.71 8.82
C LEU A 60 14.09 -8.95 7.50
N LEU A 61 15.19 -8.75 6.75
CA LEU A 61 15.14 -8.09 5.45
C LEU A 61 14.27 -8.86 4.45
N ARG A 62 14.39 -10.20 4.39
CA ARG A 62 13.57 -11.04 3.51
C ARG A 62 12.08 -10.94 3.87
N MET A 63 11.74 -10.92 5.16
CA MET A 63 10.36 -10.74 5.62
C MET A 63 9.84 -9.34 5.29
N ALA A 64 10.65 -8.30 5.51
CA ALA A 64 10.29 -6.93 5.19
C ALA A 64 9.97 -6.77 3.70
N VAL A 65 10.77 -7.35 2.81
CA VAL A 65 10.52 -7.33 1.36
C VAL A 65 9.18 -7.99 1.00
N LEU A 66 8.88 -9.17 1.55
CA LEU A 66 7.60 -9.85 1.28
C LEU A 66 6.40 -9.06 1.82
N ILE A 67 6.51 -8.48 3.00
CA ILE A 67 5.46 -7.66 3.61
C ILE A 67 5.23 -6.39 2.78
N LEU A 68 6.31 -5.72 2.33
CA LEU A 68 6.22 -4.52 1.49
C LEU A 68 5.54 -4.83 0.15
N ILE A 69 5.85 -5.96 -0.48
CA ILE A 69 5.18 -6.40 -1.72
C ILE A 69 3.69 -6.66 -1.47
N ALA A 70 3.34 -7.35 -0.38
CA ALA A 70 1.95 -7.63 -0.04
C ALA A 70 1.16 -6.33 0.22
N ILE A 71 1.74 -5.37 0.95
CA ILE A 71 1.16 -4.05 1.19
C ILE A 71 1.02 -3.27 -0.13
N GLY A 72 2.03 -3.31 -1.01
CA GLY A 72 1.99 -2.67 -2.32
C GLY A 72 0.88 -3.23 -3.21
N LEU A 73 0.69 -4.55 -3.23
CA LEU A 73 -0.38 -5.21 -3.98
C LEU A 73 -1.76 -4.93 -3.39
N ALA A 74 -1.87 -4.81 -2.06
CA ALA A 74 -3.12 -4.46 -1.40
C ALA A 74 -3.60 -3.03 -1.74
N LYS A 75 -2.77 -2.21 -2.42
CA LYS A 75 -3.06 -0.82 -2.82
C LYS A 75 -3.85 -0.09 -1.73
N PRO A 76 -3.29 0.09 -0.52
CA PRO A 76 -3.98 0.79 0.55
C PRO A 76 -4.35 2.18 0.05
N THR A 77 -5.64 2.50 0.08
CA THR A 77 -6.14 3.86 -0.16
C THR A 77 -5.81 4.70 1.07
N VAL A 78 -4.55 5.11 1.16
CA VAL A 78 -4.07 6.02 2.20
C VAL A 78 -4.35 7.47 1.79
N THR A 79 -5.63 7.86 1.87
CA THR A 79 -6.07 9.25 1.63
C THR A 79 -5.34 10.22 2.56
N LYS A 80 -5.11 9.84 3.82
CA LYS A 80 -4.41 10.68 4.81
C LYS A 80 -2.91 10.82 4.58
N LEU A 81 -2.23 9.79 4.05
CA LEU A 81 -0.79 9.88 3.76
C LEU A 81 -0.52 10.67 2.48
N ARG A 82 -1.42 10.61 1.49
CA ARG A 82 -1.40 11.50 0.32
C ARG A 82 -1.53 12.98 0.71
N SER A 83 -2.41 13.29 1.66
CA SER A 83 -2.55 14.66 2.19
C SER A 83 -1.27 15.15 2.90
N LEU A 84 -0.55 14.28 3.62
CA LEU A 84 0.73 14.61 4.28
C LEU A 84 1.92 14.71 3.32
N LEU A 85 1.91 13.99 2.20
CA LEU A 85 3.00 13.95 1.21
C LEU A 85 2.84 14.97 0.07
N GLY A 86 1.92 15.93 0.23
CA GLY A 86 1.53 16.87 -0.82
C GLY A 86 0.35 16.31 -1.60
N GLY A 87 -0.82 16.90 -1.37
CA GLY A 87 -2.06 16.54 -2.03
C GLY A 87 -1.86 16.44 -3.54
N THR A 88 -2.27 15.32 -4.12
CA THR A 88 -2.41 15.24 -5.57
C THR A 88 -3.58 16.14 -5.94
N ASN A 89 -3.30 17.35 -6.42
CA ASN A 89 -4.31 18.24 -6.97
C ASN A 89 -5.10 17.47 -8.02
N THR A 90 -6.37 17.26 -7.77
CA THR A 90 -7.28 16.60 -8.69
C THR A 90 -7.73 17.64 -9.70
N ALA A 91 -7.58 17.35 -10.99
CA ALA A 91 -8.13 18.18 -12.05
C ALA A 91 -9.54 17.68 -12.38
N VAL A 92 -10.55 18.51 -12.15
CA VAL A 92 -11.96 18.19 -12.39
C VAL A 92 -12.48 19.06 -13.53
N ALA A 93 -12.98 18.43 -14.59
CA ALA A 93 -13.62 19.12 -15.71
C ALA A 93 -15.13 18.93 -15.62
N ILE A 94 -15.86 20.03 -15.43
CA ILE A 94 -17.33 20.06 -15.37
C ILE A 94 -17.83 20.59 -16.71
N ILE A 95 -18.64 19.80 -17.40
CA ILE A 95 -19.27 20.18 -18.67
C ILE A 95 -20.76 20.39 -18.43
N VAL A 96 -21.25 21.61 -18.66
CA VAL A 96 -22.65 21.99 -18.48
C VAL A 96 -23.25 22.28 -19.85
N ASP A 97 -24.35 21.62 -20.18
CA ASP A 97 -25.11 21.84 -21.42
C ASP A 97 -26.01 23.09 -21.28
N ASN A 98 -25.99 23.94 -22.29
CA ASN A 98 -26.74 25.19 -22.47
C ASN A 98 -27.58 25.17 -23.77
N SER A 99 -27.85 23.99 -24.32
CA SER A 99 -28.78 23.83 -25.45
C SER A 99 -30.20 24.25 -25.05
N ALA A 100 -31.04 24.62 -26.04
CA ALA A 100 -32.41 25.08 -25.81
C ALA A 100 -33.30 24.05 -25.05
N SER A 101 -32.89 22.78 -25.02
CA SER A 101 -33.58 21.73 -24.25
C SER A 101 -33.35 21.82 -22.74
N MET A 102 -32.32 22.56 -22.29
CA MET A 102 -31.99 22.78 -20.88
C MET A 102 -32.85 23.87 -20.22
N ALA A 103 -33.56 24.68 -21.03
CA ALA A 103 -34.57 25.62 -20.57
C ALA A 103 -35.92 24.95 -20.24
N TRP A 104 -36.05 23.64 -20.43
CA TRP A 104 -37.27 22.91 -20.12
C TRP A 104 -37.39 22.68 -18.61
N GLU A 105 -38.62 22.83 -18.12
CA GLU A 105 -38.99 22.58 -16.74
C GLU A 105 -39.50 21.14 -16.61
N ASP A 106 -38.88 20.37 -15.72
CA ASP A 106 -39.30 19.02 -15.36
C ASP A 106 -39.86 19.03 -13.93
N GLN A 107 -40.27 17.88 -13.40
CA GLN A 107 -40.90 17.75 -12.07
C GLN A 107 -40.07 18.32 -10.89
N GLY A 108 -38.79 18.64 -11.10
CA GLY A 108 -37.88 19.22 -10.11
C GLY A 108 -37.35 20.63 -10.44
N GLY A 109 -37.92 21.33 -11.44
CA GLY A 109 -37.50 22.67 -11.86
C GLY A 109 -36.80 22.72 -13.21
N VAL A 110 -36.20 23.86 -13.54
CA VAL A 110 -35.49 24.07 -14.82
C VAL A 110 -34.22 23.20 -14.86
N ARG A 111 -34.06 22.39 -15.91
CA ARG A 111 -32.92 21.46 -16.07
C ARG A 111 -31.57 22.14 -15.95
N PHE A 112 -31.44 23.35 -16.49
CA PHE A 112 -30.24 24.15 -16.35
C PHE A 112 -29.91 24.47 -14.88
N GLN A 113 -30.92 24.84 -14.07
CA GLN A 113 -30.71 25.11 -12.64
C GLN A 113 -30.32 23.84 -11.87
N LEU A 114 -30.92 22.69 -12.21
CA LEU A 114 -30.53 21.40 -11.65
C LEU A 114 -29.06 21.07 -11.98
N ALA A 115 -28.63 21.28 -13.22
CA ALA A 115 -27.24 21.07 -13.62
C ALA A 115 -26.26 22.00 -12.88
N VAL A 116 -26.61 23.27 -12.71
CA VAL A 116 -25.82 24.24 -11.92
C VAL A 116 -25.74 23.81 -10.45
N SER A 117 -26.86 23.44 -9.83
CA SER A 117 -26.88 23.00 -8.43
C SER A 117 -26.07 21.71 -8.19
N ALA A 118 -26.06 20.79 -9.16
CA ALA A 118 -25.24 19.59 -9.10
C ALA A 118 -23.75 19.91 -9.26
N ALA A 119 -23.41 20.90 -10.11
CA ALA A 119 -22.03 21.37 -10.24
C ALA A 119 -21.54 22.06 -8.95
N GLU A 120 -22.39 22.85 -8.29
CA GLU A 120 -22.09 23.47 -6.98
C GLU A 120 -21.84 22.41 -5.90
N GLN A 121 -22.66 21.35 -5.84
CA GLN A 121 -22.42 20.25 -4.89
C GLN A 121 -21.08 19.55 -5.12
N ILE A 122 -20.68 19.37 -6.38
CA ILE A 122 -19.37 18.79 -6.72
C ILE A 122 -18.23 19.73 -6.30
N LEU A 123 -18.40 21.03 -6.47
CA LEU A 123 -17.40 22.04 -6.05
C LEU A 123 -17.22 22.07 -4.54
N ASP A 124 -18.31 21.90 -3.77
CA ASP A 124 -18.27 21.87 -2.30
C ASP A 124 -17.52 20.65 -1.74
N GLU A 125 -17.40 19.56 -2.52
CA GLU A 125 -16.65 18.37 -2.14
C GLU A 125 -15.14 18.45 -2.45
N LEU A 126 -14.70 19.45 -3.23
CA LEU A 126 -13.30 19.60 -3.64
C LEU A 126 -12.43 20.20 -2.53
N ALA A 127 -11.16 19.79 -2.49
CA ALA A 127 -10.21 20.27 -1.50
C ALA A 127 -9.43 21.50 -1.99
N ASP A 128 -8.94 22.32 -1.05
CA ASP A 128 -8.05 23.45 -1.33
C ASP A 128 -6.79 22.97 -2.08
N GLY A 129 -6.72 23.28 -3.37
CA GLY A 129 -5.64 22.87 -4.28
C GLY A 129 -6.10 22.17 -5.56
N ASP A 130 -7.35 21.71 -5.62
CA ASP A 130 -7.90 21.08 -6.82
C ASP A 130 -8.14 22.11 -7.94
N GLN A 131 -7.85 21.71 -9.18
CA GLN A 131 -8.02 22.57 -10.36
C GLN A 131 -9.35 22.25 -11.03
N VAL A 132 -10.20 23.25 -11.22
CA VAL A 132 -11.49 23.08 -11.88
C VAL A 132 -11.52 23.79 -13.23
N ALA A 133 -11.96 23.08 -14.26
CA ALA A 133 -12.31 23.65 -15.55
C ALA A 133 -13.82 23.52 -15.77
N LEU A 134 -14.49 24.64 -16.04
CA LEU A 134 -15.91 24.68 -16.41
C LEU A 134 -16.02 24.93 -17.90
N TRP A 135 -16.76 24.08 -18.61
CA TRP A 135 -17.07 24.25 -20.02
C TRP A 135 -18.58 24.25 -20.25
N LEU A 136 -19.07 25.25 -20.99
CA LEU A 136 -20.47 25.33 -21.41
C LEU A 136 -20.58 24.85 -22.86
N THR A 137 -21.48 23.89 -23.12
CA THR A 137 -21.80 23.41 -24.47
C THR A 137 -23.16 23.90 -24.94
#